data_AF-A0A527GJT9-F1
#
_entry.id   AF-A0A527GJT9-F1
#
_cell.length_a   1.000
_cell.length_b   1.000
_cell.length_c   1.000
_cell.angle_alpha   90.00
_cell.angle_beta   90.00
_cell.angle_gamma   90.00
#
_symmetry.space_group_name_H-M   'P 1'
#
loop_
_entity.id
_entity.type
_entity.pdbx_description
1 polymer ?
#
loop_
_entity_poly.entity_id
_entity_poly.type
_entity_poly.pdbx_seq_one_letter_code
_entity_poly.pdbx_strand_id
1 'polypeptide(L)'
;PPLDHHEALVESDRCYFCYDAPCMNACPTSIDIPLFIRQISTGNPIGSAKTIFDQNILGGMCARVCPTETLCEEVCVREVAEGKPVQIGRLQRYATDVAMSENKQF
;
A
#
# COMPACT_ATOMS: atom_id res chain seq x y z
N PRO A 1 -9.27 3.79 -10.31
CA PRO A 1 -8.37 3.35 -11.42
C PRO A 1 -7.02 2.92 -10.84
N PRO A 2 -6.28 1.98 -11.46
CA PRO A 2 -4.90 1.70 -11.06
C PRO A 2 -4.05 2.97 -11.19
N LEU A 3 -3.01 3.10 -10.35
CA LEU A 3 -2.00 4.15 -10.51
C LEU A 3 -1.03 3.73 -11.62
N ASP A 4 -0.59 4.67 -12.43
CA ASP A 4 0.60 4.46 -13.26
C ASP A 4 1.89 4.53 -12.42
N HIS A 5 3.04 4.25 -13.04
CA HIS A 5 4.33 4.26 -12.34
C HIS A 5 4.67 5.63 -11.73
N HIS A 6 4.42 6.73 -12.45
CA HIS A 6 4.72 8.07 -11.95
C HIS A 6 3.77 8.48 -10.83
N GLU A 7 2.48 8.23 -11.01
CA GLU A 7 1.47 8.47 -9.97
C GLU A 7 1.74 7.66 -8.70
N ALA A 8 2.18 6.41 -8.83
CA ALA A 8 2.55 5.57 -7.70
C ALA A 8 3.75 6.11 -6.92
N LEU A 9 4.79 6.60 -7.62
CA LEU A 9 5.93 7.25 -6.97
C LEU A 9 5.49 8.51 -6.21
N VAL A 10 4.76 9.41 -6.88
CA VAL A 10 4.29 10.67 -6.27
C VAL A 10 3.41 10.40 -5.05
N GLU A 11 2.49 9.43 -5.14
CA GLU A 11 1.62 9.10 -4.02
C GLU A 11 2.37 8.39 -2.88
N SER A 12 3.36 7.54 -3.20
CA SER A 12 4.18 6.88 -2.19
C SER A 12 5.06 7.86 -1.40
N ASP A 13 5.54 8.93 -2.04
CA ASP A 13 6.33 10.01 -1.41
C ASP A 13 5.53 10.83 -0.40
N ARG A 14 4.18 10.77 -0.45
CA ARG A 14 3.33 11.45 0.54
C ARG A 14 3.37 10.75 1.89
N CYS A 15 3.79 9.49 1.96
CA CYS A 15 3.82 8.73 3.20
C CYS A 15 4.88 9.28 4.18
N TYR A 16 4.49 9.52 5.43
CA TYR A 16 5.41 9.97 6.48
C TYR A 16 6.27 8.85 7.08
N PHE A 17 6.05 7.59 6.67
CA PHE A 17 6.75 6.41 7.20
C PHE A 17 6.77 6.39 8.74
N CYS A 18 5.59 6.52 9.34
CA CYS A 18 5.39 6.57 10.79
C CYS A 18 6.05 5.39 11.50
N TYR A 19 6.70 5.64 12.64
CA TYR A 19 7.36 4.59 13.45
C TYR A 19 6.37 3.61 14.08
N ASP A 20 5.28 4.13 14.66
CA ASP A 20 4.13 3.34 15.13
C ASP A 20 2.96 3.63 14.19
N ALA A 21 2.96 2.95 13.04
CA ALA A 21 2.06 3.27 11.95
C ALA A 21 0.62 2.85 12.27
N PRO A 22 -0.32 3.80 12.52
CA PRO A 22 -1.69 3.46 12.88
C PRO A 22 -2.40 2.65 11.78
N CYS A 23 -2.03 2.89 10.53
CA CYS A 23 -2.56 2.15 9.38
C CYS A 23 -2.25 0.64 9.45
N MET A 24 -1.12 0.23 10.04
CA MET A 24 -0.81 -1.20 10.24
C MET A 24 -1.74 -1.84 11.28
N ASN A 25 -2.01 -1.11 12.36
CA ASN A 25 -2.89 -1.58 13.44
C ASN A 25 -4.35 -1.69 12.99
N ALA A 26 -4.80 -0.81 12.09
CA ALA A 26 -6.14 -0.88 11.50
C ALA A 26 -6.26 -1.95 10.38
N CYS A 27 -5.15 -2.45 9.85
CA CYS A 27 -5.18 -3.50 8.84
C CYS A 27 -5.44 -4.86 9.50
N PRO A 28 -6.49 -5.62 9.11
CA PRO A 28 -6.79 -6.92 9.71
C PRO A 28 -5.70 -7.99 9.54
N THR A 29 -4.80 -7.81 8.57
CA THR A 29 -3.68 -8.71 8.30
C THR A 29 -2.35 -8.15 8.77
N SER A 30 -2.35 -6.95 9.36
CA SER A 30 -1.15 -6.29 9.90
C SER A 30 0.02 -6.21 8.90
N ILE A 31 -0.30 -6.01 7.61
CA ILE A 31 0.73 -5.83 6.58
C ILE A 31 1.59 -4.61 6.90
N ASP A 32 2.87 -4.66 6.56
CA ASP A 32 3.81 -3.57 6.75
C ASP A 32 3.62 -2.49 5.67
N ILE A 33 2.63 -1.64 5.91
CA ILE A 33 2.24 -0.54 5.02
C ILE A 33 3.42 0.43 4.76
N PRO A 34 4.11 0.95 5.79
CA PRO A 34 5.27 1.82 5.57
C PRO A 34 6.36 1.16 4.73
N LEU A 35 6.64 -0.14 4.95
CA LEU A 35 7.68 -0.85 4.21
C LEU A 35 7.31 -1.02 2.73
N PHE A 36 6.12 -1.54 2.43
CA PHE A 36 5.75 -1.76 1.02
C PHE A 36 5.65 -0.43 0.26
N ILE A 37 5.19 0.64 0.91
CA ILE A 37 5.14 1.98 0.29
C ILE A 37 6.56 2.50 0.05
N ARG A 38 7.51 2.27 0.97
CA ARG A 38 8.91 2.67 0.78
C ARG A 38 9.57 1.91 -0.36
N GLN A 39 9.21 0.65 -0.54
CA GLN A 39 9.68 -0.15 -1.67
C GLN A 39 9.13 0.43 -2.99
N ILE A 40 7.90 0.95 -3.02
CA ILE A 40 7.38 1.68 -4.19
C ILE A 40 8.18 2.97 -4.42
N SER A 41 8.37 3.80 -3.38
CA SER A 41 9.05 5.10 -3.53
C SER A 41 10.50 4.99 -3.99
N THR A 42 11.14 3.85 -3.71
CA THR A 42 12.51 3.54 -4.16
C THR A 42 12.57 2.83 -5.51
N GLY A 43 11.45 2.70 -6.23
CA GLY A 43 11.38 2.09 -7.56
C GLY A 43 11.44 0.55 -7.54
N ASN A 44 11.04 -0.08 -6.43
CA ASN A 44 11.01 -1.54 -6.26
C ASN A 44 9.59 -2.08 -6.04
N PRO A 45 8.70 -2.03 -7.06
CA PRO A 45 7.33 -2.54 -6.95
C PRO A 45 7.26 -4.05 -6.74
N ILE A 46 8.23 -4.82 -7.24
CA ILE A 46 8.27 -6.28 -7.03
C ILE A 46 8.60 -6.63 -5.57
N GLY A 47 9.55 -5.94 -4.96
CA GLY A 47 9.83 -6.07 -3.52
C GLY A 47 8.62 -5.66 -2.68
N SER A 48 7.93 -4.58 -3.07
CA SER A 48 6.66 -4.16 -2.47
C SER A 48 5.61 -5.27 -2.51
N ALA A 49 5.39 -5.86 -3.69
CA ALA A 49 4.45 -6.96 -3.86
C ALA A 49 4.82 -8.18 -3.01
N LYS A 50 6.10 -8.53 -2.93
CA LYS A 50 6.58 -9.62 -2.08
C LYS A 50 6.21 -9.38 -0.62
N THR A 51 6.48 -8.19 -0.09
CA THR A 51 6.11 -7.81 1.29
C THR A 51 4.60 -7.97 1.53
N ILE A 52 3.78 -7.52 0.57
CA ILE A 52 2.33 -7.65 0.66
C ILE A 52 1.91 -9.12 0.68
N PHE A 53 2.41 -9.95 -0.24
CA PHE A 53 2.00 -11.35 -0.37
C PHE A 53 2.55 -12.25 0.74
N ASP A 54 3.74 -11.96 1.29
CA ASP A 54 4.33 -12.68 2.42
C ASP A 54 3.42 -12.60 3.67
N GLN A 55 2.71 -11.48 3.84
CA GLN A 55 1.83 -11.25 5.00
C GLN A 55 0.34 -11.45 4.67
N ASN A 56 -0.05 -11.27 3.41
CA ASN A 56 -1.42 -11.43 2.94
C ASN A 56 -1.44 -12.09 1.55
N ILE A 57 -1.69 -13.39 1.53
CA ILE A 57 -1.80 -14.20 0.30
C ILE A 57 -2.92 -13.71 -0.64
N LEU A 58 -3.92 -13.01 -0.11
CA LEU A 58 -5.02 -12.40 -0.87
C LEU A 58 -4.76 -10.92 -1.18
N GLY A 59 -3.49 -10.47 -1.11
CA GLY A 59 -3.08 -9.08 -1.29
C GLY A 59 -3.64 -8.43 -2.56
N GLY A 60 -3.68 -9.17 -3.67
CA GLY A 60 -4.30 -8.69 -4.93
C GLY A 60 -5.81 -8.47 -4.82
N MET A 61 -6.54 -9.36 -4.14
CA MET A 61 -7.98 -9.16 -3.90
C MET A 61 -8.21 -7.99 -2.94
N CYS A 62 -7.49 -7.97 -1.81
CA CYS A 62 -7.58 -6.88 -0.83
C CYS A 62 -7.34 -5.51 -1.45
N ALA A 63 -6.38 -5.40 -2.39
CA ALA A 63 -6.12 -4.14 -3.11
C ALA A 63 -7.30 -3.61 -3.96
N ARG A 64 -8.35 -4.42 -4.18
CA ARG A 64 -9.53 -4.07 -4.97
C ARG A 64 -10.81 -3.96 -4.14
N VAL A 65 -10.90 -4.68 -3.03
CA VAL A 65 -12.15 -4.85 -2.27
C VAL A 65 -12.05 -4.42 -0.81
N CYS A 66 -10.85 -4.14 -0.30
CA CYS A 66 -10.69 -3.67 1.07
C CYS A 66 -11.36 -2.28 1.22
N PRO A 67 -12.23 -2.08 2.23
CA PRO A 67 -12.81 -0.77 2.52
C PRO A 67 -11.78 0.09 3.25
N THR A 68 -10.81 0.63 2.50
CA THR A 68 -9.67 1.36 3.07
C THR A 68 -10.07 2.62 3.79
N GLU A 69 -11.15 3.26 3.33
CA GLU A 69 -11.76 4.46 3.89
C GLU A 69 -12.35 4.27 5.30
N THR A 70 -12.56 3.02 5.74
CA THR A 70 -12.99 2.68 7.11
C THR A 70 -11.94 1.84 7.86
N LEU A 71 -10.71 1.78 7.34
CA LEU A 71 -9.62 0.97 7.88
C LEU A 71 -8.31 1.75 7.86
N CYS A 72 -7.34 1.32 7.05
CA CYS A 72 -5.97 1.84 7.07
C CYS A 72 -5.87 3.31 6.62
N GLU A 73 -6.74 3.77 5.72
CA GLU A 73 -6.72 5.17 5.26
C GLU A 73 -7.45 6.10 6.24
N GLU A 74 -8.49 5.62 6.92
CA GLU A 74 -9.22 6.38 7.96
C GLU A 74 -8.29 6.84 9.09
N VAL A 75 -7.44 5.93 9.57
CA VAL A 75 -6.51 6.20 10.68
C VAL A 75 -5.17 6.77 10.21
N CYS A 76 -5.01 7.08 8.92
CA CYS A 76 -3.77 7.64 8.41
C CYS A 76 -3.49 9.00 9.07
N VAL A 77 -2.25 9.24 9.51
CA VAL A 77 -1.86 10.53 10.13
C VAL A 77 -2.14 11.72 9.21
N ARG A 78 -2.02 11.53 7.88
CA ARG A 78 -2.38 12.56 6.89
C ARG A 78 -3.88 12.78 6.79
N GLU A 79 -4.69 11.76 7.01
CA GLU A 79 -6.15 11.94 7.05
C GLU A 79 -6.54 12.78 8.25
N VAL A 80 -6.04 12.42 9.44
CA VAL A 80 -6.30 13.17 10.67
C VAL A 80 -5.81 14.63 10.59
N ALA A 81 -4.69 14.88 9.92
CA ALA A 81 -4.08 16.22 9.85
C ALA A 81 -4.60 17.08 8.67
N GLU A 82 -4.85 16.49 7.50
CA GLU A 82 -5.08 17.20 6.24
C GLU A 82 -6.41 16.81 5.54
N GLY A 83 -7.13 15.80 6.05
CA GLY A 83 -8.31 15.22 5.40
C GLY A 83 -8.02 14.59 4.04
N LYS A 84 -6.76 14.21 3.80
CA LYS A 84 -6.30 13.56 2.57
C LYS A 84 -5.33 12.44 2.92
N PRO A 85 -5.76 11.17 2.94
CA PRO A 85 -4.91 10.06 3.31
C PRO A 85 -3.87 9.81 2.22
N VAL A 86 -2.89 8.98 2.54
CA VAL A 86 -2.13 8.27 1.51
C VAL A 86 -3.06 7.23 0.89
N GLN A 87 -3.09 7.11 -0.43
CA GLN A 87 -3.93 6.15 -1.15
C GLN A 87 -3.33 4.73 -1.08
N ILE A 88 -3.27 4.17 0.13
CA ILE A 88 -2.69 2.87 0.49
C ILE A 88 -3.27 1.76 -0.39
N GLY A 89 -4.60 1.71 -0.56
CA GLY A 89 -5.24 0.68 -1.37
C GLY A 89 -4.80 0.70 -2.83
N ARG A 90 -4.63 1.91 -3.40
CA ARG A 90 -4.16 2.08 -4.78
C ARG A 90 -2.68 1.75 -4.93
N LEU A 91 -1.85 2.06 -3.95
CA LEU A 91 -0.43 1.68 -3.93
C LEU A 91 -0.27 0.16 -3.82
N GLN A 92 -1.06 -0.50 -2.97
CA GLN A 92 -1.10 -1.96 -2.88
C GLN A 92 -1.53 -2.58 -4.22
N ARG A 93 -2.53 -1.98 -4.88
CA ARG A 93 -2.97 -2.43 -6.21
C ARG A 93 -1.87 -2.29 -7.25
N TYR A 94 -1.17 -1.15 -7.26
CA TYR A 94 -0.06 -0.94 -8.18
C TYR A 94 1.02 -2.02 -8.03
N ALA A 95 1.51 -2.27 -6.80
CA ALA A 95 2.53 -3.28 -6.57
C ALA A 95 2.07 -4.70 -6.96
N THR A 96 0.86 -5.08 -6.54
CA THR A 96 0.30 -6.41 -6.85
C THR A 96 0.02 -6.60 -8.35
N ASP A 97 -0.48 -5.58 -9.05
CA ASP A 97 -0.72 -5.62 -10.49
C ASP A 97 0.60 -5.75 -11.28
N VAL A 98 1.66 -5.05 -10.88
CA VAL A 98 3.00 -5.21 -11.49
C VAL A 98 3.50 -6.65 -11.34
N ALA A 99 3.47 -7.21 -10.12
CA ALA A 99 3.91 -8.59 -9.89
C ALA A 99 3.08 -9.64 -10.67
N MET A 100 1.75 -9.46 -10.74
CA MET A 100 0.87 -10.33 -11.52
C MET A 100 1.14 -10.23 -13.02
N SER A 101 1.39 -9.03 -13.55
CA SER A 101 1.72 -8.83 -14.97
C SER A 101 3.03 -9.50 -15.38
N GLU A 102 3.99 -9.59 -14.44
CA GLU A 102 5.27 -10.27 -14.64
C GLU A 102 5.24 -11.77 -14.26
N ASN A 103 4.06 -12.31 -13.93
CA ASN A 103 3.87 -13.70 -13.46
C ASN A 103 4.81 -14.09 -12.30
N LYS A 104 5.06 -13.17 -11.36
CA LYS A 104 5.87 -13.46 -10.17
C LYS A 104 5.08 -14.32 -9.18
N GLN A 105 5.76 -15.30 -8.59
CA GLN A 105 5.29 -16.09 -7.47
C GLN A 105 6.27 -15.87 -6.31
N PHE A 106 5.73 -15.77 -5.09
CA PHE A 106 6.48 -15.48 -3.86
C PHE A 106 6.33 -16.64 -2.87
#